data_AF-A0A7F5RCN3-F1
#
_entry.id   AF-A0A7F5RCN3-F1
#
_cell.length_a   1.000
_cell.length_b   1.000
_cell.length_c   1.000
_cell.angle_alpha   90.00
_cell.angle_beta   90.00
_cell.angle_gamma   90.00
#
_symmetry.space_group_name_H-M   'P 1'
#
loop_
_entity.id
_entity.type
_entity.pdbx_description
1 polymer ?
#
loop_
_entity_poly.entity_id
_entity_poly.type
_entity_poly.pdbx_seq_one_letter_code
_entity_poly.pdbx_strand_id
1 'polypeptide(L)'
;MFYVFFLIFFVKCVYTIETQAKRPTVRIKQGVVAGVKVYAESGKVINAYLGIPFAAPPVGQLRFSPPQIHGGWNGTYQASAYGSSCPQLPIRNDVNENENCLFLNIWTPEGVSEDSPLSVVVFFEGSEFAQGNRFPISGQDLAVEGVVVVNANYRLNIFGFLCFENKEARGNMGLLDQYLSLIWVKENIRKFGGDSEKVTLFGYSAGAASATLHMISIRTADLFQKVILSSGSILSPWHTKNNVVKASQTVAGILGCFSNYAKSTLRCLRSKSTAEILKAYEEYVDSSNYTDRFSPVVDDFLFLNDQYLPFNFENALKSGVSMQVPILTGLGTPVSDPIFGRWSNIINGGYKEFKNFVEEIIIPEIMKKYNFKGKNENLISDLLKWRYVTSSNGRTDILENLLIQLYFEAKTEIPVFLQTNHFLSSHRSPIYVYYVDDIGLKFNSSDYITSSDLILLFGPLLLNQAGRRRFTYWENSISERIKSLWINFINYGNPTPNYQKKVWPNYKANENHIQYFSNKDDIEITRKEFERMRSYYFWNDVLKSLALNTELINDAQTENFQKTAGPECKHATYTLTGLVIALLLMLFICVILLKRRSNELHWQFQTSL
;
A
#
# COMPACT_ATOMS: atom_id res chain seq x y z
N MET A 1 77.12 4.97 15.20
CA MET A 1 76.07 5.28 14.20
C MET A 1 75.15 4.07 14.16
N PHE A 2 73.84 4.22 14.37
CA PHE A 2 72.86 3.24 14.88
C PHE A 2 72.81 3.18 16.42
N TYR A 3 71.59 3.19 17.00
CA TYR A 3 71.21 3.22 18.43
C TYR A 3 70.73 4.52 19.12
N VAL A 4 70.16 5.52 18.40
CA VAL A 4 69.39 6.60 19.09
C VAL A 4 68.01 6.90 18.46
N PHE A 5 67.63 6.28 17.34
CA PHE A 5 66.38 6.63 16.65
C PHE A 5 65.14 5.75 16.95
N PHE A 6 65.20 4.82 17.91
CA PHE A 6 64.10 3.88 18.17
C PHE A 6 63.20 4.21 19.38
N LEU A 7 63.47 5.29 20.11
CA LEU A 7 62.81 5.57 21.39
C LEU A 7 61.83 6.77 21.39
N ILE A 8 61.51 7.34 20.22
CA ILE A 8 60.50 8.41 20.08
C ILE A 8 59.20 7.92 19.40
N PHE A 9 59.18 6.69 18.86
CA PHE A 9 57.99 6.13 18.19
C PHE A 9 57.02 5.35 19.09
N PHE A 10 57.31 5.19 20.39
CA PHE A 10 56.49 4.42 21.33
C PHE A 10 55.92 5.22 22.52
N VAL A 11 55.83 6.55 22.42
CA VAL A 11 55.07 7.40 23.37
C VAL A 11 54.08 8.32 22.64
N LYS A 12 53.44 7.78 21.61
CA LYS A 12 52.10 8.17 21.18
C LYS A 12 51.19 6.95 21.33
N CYS A 13 51.12 6.40 22.55
CA CYS A 13 49.86 5.81 23.00
C CYS A 13 48.88 6.98 23.08
N VAL A 14 48.27 7.23 21.93
CA VAL A 14 47.03 7.96 21.78
C VAL A 14 46.09 7.37 22.82
N TYR A 15 45.89 8.09 23.92
CA TYR A 15 44.62 8.05 24.62
C TYR A 15 43.57 8.54 23.63
N THR A 16 43.19 7.69 22.68
CA THR A 16 41.85 7.70 22.15
C THR A 16 41.02 7.26 23.34
N ILE A 17 40.66 8.24 24.16
CA ILE A 17 39.33 8.24 24.74
C ILE A 17 38.45 8.14 23.50
N GLU A 18 38.07 6.92 23.12
CA GLU A 18 36.81 6.73 22.44
C GLU A 18 35.81 7.39 23.37
N THR A 19 35.47 8.65 23.10
CA THR A 19 34.26 9.24 23.60
C THR A 19 33.18 8.40 22.95
N GLN A 20 32.85 7.27 23.58
CA GLN A 20 31.76 6.41 23.17
C GLN A 20 30.54 7.33 23.19
N ALA A 21 30.14 7.80 22.00
CA ALA A 21 29.12 8.83 21.87
C ALA A 21 27.93 8.35 22.69
N LYS A 22 27.55 9.15 23.71
CA LYS A 22 26.57 8.73 24.72
C LYS A 22 25.32 8.26 23.97
N ARG A 23 25.02 6.95 24.07
CA ARG A 23 23.90 6.35 23.35
C ARG A 23 22.59 7.00 23.81
N PRO A 24 21.66 7.30 22.88
CA PRO A 24 20.38 7.86 23.26
C PRO A 24 19.65 6.85 24.16
N THR A 25 19.26 7.28 25.36
CA THR A 25 18.72 6.40 26.39
C THR A 25 17.42 6.99 26.93
N VAL A 26 16.38 6.18 26.99
CA VAL A 26 15.02 6.57 27.40
C VAL A 26 14.52 5.61 28.48
N ARG A 27 13.85 6.14 29.50
CA ARG A 27 13.19 5.33 30.55
C ARG A 27 11.69 5.28 30.31
N ILE A 28 11.16 4.09 30.10
CA ILE A 28 9.73 3.81 29.96
C ILE A 28 9.24 2.92 31.10
N LYS A 29 7.94 2.62 31.14
CA LYS A 29 7.32 1.79 32.19
C LYS A 29 7.93 0.37 32.26
N GLN A 30 8.28 -0.20 31.11
CA GLN A 30 8.83 -1.54 30.95
C GLN A 30 10.33 -1.64 31.31
N GLY A 31 11.04 -0.52 31.41
CA GLY A 31 12.48 -0.49 31.69
C GLY A 31 13.23 0.62 30.96
N VAL A 32 14.56 0.55 30.98
CA VAL A 32 15.42 1.51 30.27
C VAL A 32 15.73 0.97 28.87
N VAL A 33 15.62 1.81 27.84
CA VAL A 33 15.93 1.48 26.44
C VAL A 33 17.12 2.33 26.01
N ALA A 34 18.17 1.70 25.47
CA ALA A 34 19.30 2.38 24.84
C ALA A 34 19.30 2.13 23.33
N GLY A 35 19.17 3.19 22.54
CA GLY A 35 19.19 3.16 21.08
C GLY A 35 20.55 3.49 20.49
N VAL A 36 20.54 3.87 19.21
CA VAL A 36 21.71 4.28 18.42
C VAL A 36 21.43 5.57 17.67
N LYS A 37 22.48 6.33 17.38
CA LYS A 37 22.38 7.48 16.47
C LYS A 37 22.59 7.01 15.03
N VAL A 38 21.74 7.47 14.13
CA VAL A 38 21.88 7.27 12.68
C VAL A 38 21.90 8.63 11.98
N TYR A 39 22.67 8.72 10.91
CA TYR A 39 22.93 9.98 10.20
C TYR A 39 22.25 9.93 8.84
N ALA A 40 21.38 10.90 8.57
CA ALA A 40 20.74 11.05 7.27
C ALA A 40 21.71 11.68 6.25
N GLU A 41 21.44 11.50 4.95
CA GLU A 41 22.22 12.15 3.89
C GLU A 41 22.21 13.68 4.00
N SER A 42 21.15 14.25 4.60
CA SER A 42 21.02 15.68 4.89
C SER A 42 21.94 16.18 6.03
N GLY A 43 22.64 15.28 6.72
CA GLY A 43 23.46 15.59 7.91
C GLY A 43 22.68 15.67 9.22
N LYS A 44 21.34 15.60 9.18
CA LYS A 44 20.51 15.54 10.40
C LYS A 44 20.75 14.21 11.13
N VAL A 45 20.76 14.28 12.47
CA VAL A 45 20.94 13.13 13.36
C VAL A 45 19.59 12.64 13.85
N ILE A 46 19.36 11.34 13.75
CA ILE A 46 18.15 10.66 14.21
C ILE A 46 18.55 9.66 15.31
N ASN A 47 17.79 9.63 16.40
CA ASN A 47 17.88 8.57 17.41
C ASN A 47 16.97 7.41 16.97
N ALA A 48 17.57 6.25 16.73
CA ALA A 48 16.87 5.02 16.37
C ALA A 48 16.86 4.05 17.57
N TYR A 49 15.68 3.53 17.88
CA TYR A 49 15.49 2.49 18.89
C TYR A 49 14.82 1.30 18.21
N LEU A 50 15.59 0.24 17.98
CA LEU A 50 15.20 -0.88 17.14
C LEU A 50 14.92 -2.13 17.98
N GLY A 51 13.91 -2.90 17.58
CA GLY A 51 13.62 -4.20 18.20
C GLY A 51 13.08 -4.12 19.62
N ILE A 52 12.32 -3.09 20.00
CA ILE A 52 11.72 -2.97 21.34
C ILE A 52 10.53 -3.94 21.44
N PRO A 53 10.48 -4.87 22.41
CA PRO A 53 9.32 -5.76 22.56
C PRO A 53 8.13 -4.97 23.13
N PHE A 54 7.03 -4.90 22.38
CA PHE A 54 5.80 -4.24 22.83
C PHE A 54 4.81 -5.22 23.47
N ALA A 55 4.96 -6.52 23.20
CA ALA A 55 4.14 -7.60 23.73
C ALA A 55 5.01 -8.76 24.22
N ALA A 56 4.46 -9.61 25.09
CA ALA A 56 5.07 -10.88 25.45
C ALA A 56 5.22 -11.78 24.20
N PRO A 57 6.31 -12.57 24.10
CA PRO A 57 6.51 -13.48 22.96
C PRO A 57 5.30 -14.42 22.77
N PRO A 58 4.66 -14.47 21.58
CA PRO A 58 3.46 -15.26 21.35
C PRO A 58 3.78 -16.75 21.10
N VAL A 59 4.62 -17.34 21.95
CA VAL A 59 5.10 -18.72 21.85
C VAL A 59 4.41 -19.65 22.85
N GLY A 60 4.51 -20.97 22.64
CA GLY A 60 3.94 -21.96 23.55
C GLY A 60 2.42 -21.79 23.71
N GLN A 61 1.96 -21.55 24.94
CA GLN A 61 0.52 -21.33 25.21
C GLN A 61 -0.02 -20.00 24.67
N LEU A 62 0.86 -19.03 24.40
CA LEU A 62 0.47 -17.76 23.79
C LEU A 62 0.34 -17.85 22.26
N ARG A 63 0.78 -18.95 21.64
CA ARG A 63 0.53 -19.19 20.21
C ARG A 63 -0.97 -19.29 19.96
N PHE A 64 -1.44 -18.55 18.95
CA PHE A 64 -2.86 -18.37 18.60
C PHE A 64 -3.73 -17.72 19.68
N SER A 65 -3.12 -17.14 20.72
CA SER A 65 -3.84 -16.42 21.78
C SER A 65 -3.69 -14.90 21.62
N PRO A 66 -4.63 -14.08 22.12
CA PRO A 66 -4.48 -12.63 22.14
C PRO A 66 -3.13 -12.21 22.75
N PRO A 67 -2.48 -11.16 22.21
CA PRO A 67 -1.19 -10.72 22.73
C PRO A 67 -1.32 -10.22 24.16
N GLN A 68 -0.25 -10.38 24.93
CA GLN A 68 -0.17 -9.93 26.31
C GLN A 68 0.86 -8.82 26.46
N ILE A 69 0.64 -7.92 27.43
CA ILE A 69 1.58 -6.85 27.76
C ILE A 69 2.92 -7.48 28.16
N HIS A 70 4.02 -6.93 27.63
CA HIS A 70 5.36 -7.36 28.02
C HIS A 70 5.63 -6.99 29.49
N GLY A 71 6.11 -7.94 30.31
CA GLY A 71 6.37 -7.72 31.74
C GLY A 71 7.54 -6.78 32.07
N GLY A 72 8.21 -6.25 31.04
CA GLY A 72 9.41 -5.44 31.16
C GLY A 72 10.71 -6.24 31.20
N TRP A 73 11.82 -5.55 31.42
CA TRP A 73 13.16 -6.14 31.51
C TRP A 73 13.95 -5.49 32.64
N ASN A 74 14.92 -6.23 33.17
CA ASN A 74 15.85 -5.71 34.17
C ASN A 74 17.02 -4.99 33.49
N GLY A 75 17.42 -3.84 34.02
CA GLY A 75 18.51 -3.04 33.49
C GLY A 75 18.15 -2.31 32.18
N THR A 76 19.11 -2.24 31.26
CA THR A 76 19.00 -1.50 30.01
C THR A 76 18.87 -2.44 28.82
N TYR A 77 17.76 -2.37 28.11
CA TYR A 77 17.55 -3.08 26.85
C TYR A 77 18.30 -2.39 25.72
N GLN A 78 19.11 -3.15 24.99
CA GLN A 78 19.89 -2.65 23.85
C GLN A 78 19.04 -2.69 22.59
N ALA A 79 18.44 -1.56 22.25
CA ALA A 79 17.60 -1.36 21.07
C ALA A 79 18.42 -0.87 19.87
N SER A 80 19.52 -1.55 19.56
CA SER A 80 20.48 -1.16 18.51
C SER A 80 20.34 -1.96 17.21
N ALA A 81 19.49 -2.98 17.17
CA ALA A 81 19.26 -3.84 16.02
C ALA A 81 17.78 -4.24 15.94
N TYR A 82 17.31 -4.56 14.73
CA TYR A 82 15.95 -5.04 14.54
C TYR A 82 15.71 -6.37 15.28
N GLY A 83 14.51 -6.54 15.82
CA GLY A 83 14.03 -7.83 16.29
C GLY A 83 13.77 -8.80 15.12
N SER A 84 13.47 -10.05 15.42
CA SER A 84 13.09 -11.04 14.41
C SER A 84 11.82 -10.64 13.67
N SER A 85 11.78 -10.94 12.38
CA SER A 85 10.56 -10.88 11.57
C SER A 85 9.64 -12.06 11.92
N CYS A 86 8.34 -11.89 11.66
CA CYS A 86 7.38 -12.96 11.90
C CYS A 86 7.51 -14.09 10.87
N PRO A 87 7.20 -15.35 11.24
CA PRO A 87 7.36 -16.50 10.35
C PRO A 87 6.46 -16.40 9.12
N GLN A 88 7.02 -16.61 7.93
CA GLN A 88 6.30 -16.41 6.66
C GLN A 88 6.94 -17.19 5.50
N LEU A 89 6.22 -17.32 4.38
CA LEU A 89 6.72 -17.98 3.17
C LEU A 89 7.41 -16.97 2.22
N PRO A 90 8.33 -17.42 1.36
CA PRO A 90 8.99 -18.73 1.38
C PRO A 90 9.87 -18.90 2.64
N ILE A 91 10.08 -20.13 3.08
CA ILE A 91 10.95 -20.40 4.25
C ILE A 91 12.40 -20.05 3.87
N ARG A 92 13.03 -19.16 4.64
CA ARG A 92 14.39 -18.67 4.39
C ARG A 92 15.30 -18.92 5.58
N ASN A 93 16.45 -19.54 5.31
CA ASN A 93 17.46 -19.82 6.34
C ASN A 93 18.41 -18.64 6.58
N ASP A 94 18.42 -17.65 5.69
CA ASP A 94 19.31 -16.49 5.71
C ASP A 94 18.70 -15.27 6.44
N VAL A 95 17.49 -15.39 6.97
CA VAL A 95 16.74 -14.32 7.64
C VAL A 95 16.36 -14.76 9.06
N ASN A 96 16.45 -13.83 10.01
CA ASN A 96 16.03 -14.07 11.40
C ASN A 96 14.49 -14.03 11.54
N GLU A 97 13.83 -15.13 11.18
CA GLU A 97 12.39 -15.33 11.37
C GLU A 97 12.09 -16.15 12.63
N ASN A 98 11.20 -15.65 13.48
CA ASN A 98 10.86 -16.32 14.74
C ASN A 98 9.43 -15.98 15.19
N GLU A 99 8.75 -16.86 15.93
CA GLU A 99 7.44 -16.53 16.53
C GLU A 99 7.55 -15.44 17.60
N ASN A 100 8.69 -15.32 18.28
CA ASN A 100 8.99 -14.12 19.03
C ASN A 100 9.30 -12.98 18.05
N CYS A 101 8.27 -12.31 17.53
CA CYS A 101 8.42 -11.25 16.52
C CYS A 101 7.69 -9.94 16.86
N LEU A 102 7.05 -9.84 18.03
CA LEU A 102 6.24 -8.67 18.42
C LEU A 102 7.11 -7.51 18.93
N PHE A 103 7.87 -6.95 18.00
CA PHE A 103 8.77 -5.83 18.20
C PHE A 103 8.31 -4.59 17.43
N LEU A 104 8.69 -3.42 17.96
CA LEU A 104 8.57 -2.14 17.27
C LEU A 104 9.89 -1.41 17.21
N ASN A 105 9.96 -0.48 16.27
CA ASN A 105 11.12 0.36 15.97
C ASN A 105 10.69 1.82 15.99
N ILE A 106 11.53 2.70 16.54
CA ILE A 106 11.24 4.13 16.68
C ILE A 106 12.39 4.94 16.09
N TRP A 107 12.05 5.90 15.24
CA TRP A 107 12.98 6.93 14.75
C TRP A 107 12.47 8.29 15.17
N THR A 108 13.31 9.06 15.85
CA THR A 108 13.00 10.43 16.29
C THR A 108 14.18 11.35 16.02
N PRO A 109 13.95 12.61 15.60
CA PRO A 109 15.02 13.60 15.52
C PRO A 109 15.79 13.74 16.84
N GLU A 110 17.08 14.03 16.74
CA GLU A 110 17.87 14.41 17.92
C GLU A 110 17.42 15.79 18.46
N GLY A 111 17.48 15.97 19.78
CA GLY A 111 17.21 17.25 20.44
C GLY A 111 15.73 17.53 20.74
N VAL A 112 14.84 16.56 20.50
CA VAL A 112 13.41 16.69 20.83
C VAL A 112 13.20 16.55 22.34
N SER A 113 12.41 17.46 22.92
CA SER A 113 12.04 17.47 24.35
C SER A 113 10.61 16.95 24.55
N GLU A 114 10.34 16.36 25.72
CA GLU A 114 8.97 15.99 26.15
C GLU A 114 8.03 17.22 26.28
N ASP A 115 8.60 18.43 26.41
CA ASP A 115 7.87 19.70 26.51
C ASP A 115 7.42 20.25 25.15
N SER A 116 8.04 19.79 24.07
CA SER A 116 7.68 20.15 22.69
C SER A 116 7.62 18.89 21.82
N PRO A 117 6.64 18.01 22.09
CA PRO A 117 6.56 16.72 21.42
C PRO A 117 6.11 16.87 19.96
N LEU A 118 6.61 16.00 19.09
CA LEU A 118 6.34 15.98 17.66
C LEU A 118 5.16 15.06 17.31
N SER A 119 4.52 15.30 16.17
CA SER A 119 3.52 14.37 15.63
C SER A 119 4.13 12.97 15.41
N VAL A 120 3.31 11.95 15.62
CA VAL A 120 3.73 10.54 15.56
C VAL A 120 3.09 9.87 14.36
N VAL A 121 3.86 9.10 13.61
CA VAL A 121 3.38 8.19 12.57
C VAL A 121 3.55 6.76 13.07
N VAL A 122 2.46 6.01 13.18
CA VAL A 122 2.52 4.56 13.40
C VAL A 122 2.27 3.88 12.06
N PHE A 123 3.27 3.18 11.56
CA PHE A 123 3.30 2.56 10.25
C PHE A 123 3.10 1.05 10.35
N PHE A 124 2.09 0.53 9.63
CA PHE A 124 1.90 -0.89 9.40
C PHE A 124 2.03 -1.19 7.90
N GLU A 125 2.86 -2.17 7.58
CA GLU A 125 2.98 -2.73 6.24
C GLU A 125 2.49 -4.17 6.20
N GLY A 126 2.18 -4.68 5.01
CA GLY A 126 1.94 -6.11 4.83
C GLY A 126 1.47 -6.44 3.42
N SER A 127 1.70 -7.68 3.01
CA SER A 127 1.18 -8.26 1.79
C SER A 127 0.10 -9.28 2.12
N GLU A 128 -1.16 -8.88 1.89
CA GLU A 128 -2.35 -9.72 2.01
C GLU A 128 -2.46 -10.45 3.37
N PHE A 129 -1.91 -9.86 4.44
CA PHE A 129 -1.77 -10.45 5.79
C PHE A 129 -0.93 -11.74 5.88
N ALA A 130 -0.38 -12.22 4.76
CA ALA A 130 0.37 -13.46 4.67
C ALA A 130 1.88 -13.25 4.86
N GLN A 131 2.37 -12.10 4.39
CA GLN A 131 3.78 -11.72 4.41
C GLN A 131 3.93 -10.30 4.92
N GLY A 132 5.06 -10.02 5.53
CA GLY A 132 5.48 -8.71 6.00
C GLY A 132 6.94 -8.53 5.67
N ASN A 133 7.49 -7.35 5.94
CA ASN A 133 8.86 -7.10 5.54
C ASN A 133 9.85 -7.87 6.41
N ARG A 134 10.76 -8.62 5.76
CA ARG A 134 11.88 -9.30 6.42
C ARG A 134 12.97 -8.31 6.85
N PHE A 135 13.02 -7.16 6.19
CA PHE A 135 13.96 -6.07 6.43
C PHE A 135 13.16 -4.78 6.63
N PRO A 136 12.77 -4.46 7.88
CA PRO A 136 11.83 -3.36 8.17
C PRO A 136 12.18 -2.07 7.45
N ILE A 137 11.16 -1.41 6.87
CA ILE A 137 11.34 -0.09 6.25
C ILE A 137 11.80 0.90 7.33
N SER A 138 12.98 1.49 7.11
CA SER A 138 13.52 2.48 8.02
C SER A 138 12.68 3.76 8.00
N GLY A 139 12.20 4.19 9.17
CA GLY A 139 11.50 5.46 9.33
C GLY A 139 12.42 6.70 9.30
N GLN A 140 13.74 6.51 9.16
CA GLN A 140 14.73 7.58 9.26
C GLN A 140 14.46 8.74 8.30
N ASP A 141 14.18 8.45 7.03
CA ASP A 141 14.03 9.48 5.99
C ASP A 141 12.77 10.32 6.13
N LEU A 142 11.75 9.77 6.81
CA LEU A 142 10.55 10.52 7.16
C LEU A 142 10.74 11.26 8.50
N ALA A 143 11.46 10.67 9.46
CA ALA A 143 11.78 11.33 10.73
C ALA A 143 12.63 12.60 10.54
N VAL A 144 13.49 12.64 9.53
CA VAL A 144 14.25 13.83 9.08
C VAL A 144 13.36 15.06 8.87
N GLU A 145 12.09 14.86 8.53
CA GLU A 145 11.10 15.92 8.29
C GLU A 145 10.42 16.43 9.57
N GLY A 146 10.88 16.00 10.76
CA GLY A 146 10.40 16.54 12.03
C GLY A 146 9.18 15.81 12.60
N VAL A 147 9.12 14.49 12.44
CA VAL A 147 8.09 13.62 13.03
C VAL A 147 8.73 12.41 13.71
N VAL A 148 8.03 11.80 14.67
CA VAL A 148 8.42 10.51 15.23
C VAL A 148 7.79 9.41 14.39
N VAL A 149 8.57 8.44 13.94
CA VAL A 149 8.08 7.31 13.15
C VAL A 149 8.22 6.04 13.96
N VAL A 150 7.12 5.27 14.04
CA VAL A 150 7.06 3.97 14.67
C VAL A 150 6.66 2.94 13.62
N ASN A 151 7.41 1.85 13.48
CA ASN A 151 6.98 0.66 12.72
C ASN A 151 6.88 -0.51 13.70
N ALA A 152 5.80 -1.29 13.64
CA ALA A 152 5.60 -2.46 14.49
C ALA A 152 5.25 -3.71 13.68
N ASN A 153 5.91 -4.82 14.04
CA ASN A 153 5.60 -6.14 13.52
C ASN A 153 4.32 -6.70 14.15
N TYR A 154 3.59 -7.54 13.41
CA TYR A 154 2.41 -8.25 13.89
C TYR A 154 2.37 -9.66 13.30
N ARG A 155 1.70 -10.61 13.96
CA ARG A 155 1.59 -11.99 13.46
C ARG A 155 0.89 -12.03 12.10
N LEU A 156 1.43 -12.86 11.21
CA LEU A 156 1.00 -13.03 9.82
C LEU A 156 0.40 -14.41 9.59
N ASN A 157 -0.23 -14.64 8.43
CA ASN A 157 -0.72 -15.93 7.94
C ASN A 157 -1.48 -16.74 9.02
N ILE A 158 -1.29 -18.07 9.08
CA ILE A 158 -1.90 -18.93 10.09
C ILE A 158 -1.57 -18.48 11.52
N PHE A 159 -0.37 -17.95 11.78
CA PHE A 159 -0.01 -17.47 13.13
C PHE A 159 -0.84 -16.26 13.59
N GLY A 160 -1.24 -15.41 12.64
CA GLY A 160 -2.00 -14.18 12.89
C GLY A 160 -3.51 -14.33 12.74
N PHE A 161 -3.99 -15.31 11.99
CA PHE A 161 -5.39 -15.32 11.55
C PHE A 161 -6.06 -16.70 11.59
N LEU A 162 -5.47 -17.71 12.25
CA LEU A 162 -6.16 -18.98 12.53
C LEU A 162 -7.52 -18.73 13.21
N CYS A 163 -8.60 -19.28 12.64
CA CYS A 163 -9.95 -19.11 13.15
C CYS A 163 -10.76 -20.40 13.08
N PHE A 164 -11.47 -20.72 14.16
CA PHE A 164 -12.48 -21.77 14.23
C PHE A 164 -13.82 -21.23 14.77
N GLU A 165 -14.04 -19.92 14.68
CA GLU A 165 -15.27 -19.23 15.11
C GLU A 165 -15.67 -19.54 16.56
N ASN A 166 -14.68 -19.59 17.45
CA ASN A 166 -14.88 -19.75 18.89
C ASN A 166 -13.85 -18.93 19.68
N LYS A 167 -14.04 -18.84 21.00
CA LYS A 167 -13.22 -18.02 21.88
C LYS A 167 -11.74 -18.46 21.88
N GLU A 168 -11.47 -19.75 21.79
CA GLU A 168 -10.11 -20.28 21.84
C GLU A 168 -9.31 -20.04 20.56
N ALA A 169 -9.95 -20.06 19.40
CA ALA A 169 -9.37 -19.77 18.08
C ALA A 169 -10.22 -18.73 17.34
N ARG A 170 -10.12 -17.49 17.80
CA ARG A 170 -11.02 -16.39 17.40
C ARG A 170 -10.62 -15.62 16.13
N GLY A 171 -9.50 -15.96 15.49
CA GLY A 171 -8.92 -15.15 14.41
C GLY A 171 -8.39 -13.79 14.89
N ASN A 172 -7.97 -12.95 13.95
CA ASN A 172 -7.56 -11.55 14.19
C ASN A 172 -6.39 -11.32 15.18
N MET A 173 -5.57 -12.33 15.47
CA MET A 173 -4.41 -12.17 16.36
C MET A 173 -3.44 -11.09 15.86
N GLY A 174 -3.17 -11.03 14.55
CA GLY A 174 -2.34 -9.98 13.96
C GLY A 174 -2.91 -8.57 14.16
N LEU A 175 -4.24 -8.40 14.10
CA LEU A 175 -4.87 -7.09 14.38
C LEU A 175 -4.83 -6.74 15.86
N LEU A 176 -4.97 -7.74 16.75
CA LEU A 176 -4.82 -7.52 18.18
C LEU A 176 -3.37 -7.19 18.56
N ASP A 177 -2.38 -7.69 17.82
CA ASP A 177 -0.97 -7.31 17.98
C ASP A 177 -0.79 -5.83 17.62
N GLN A 178 -1.31 -5.41 16.47
CA GLN A 178 -1.30 -4.01 16.06
C GLN A 178 -2.02 -3.11 17.08
N TYR A 179 -3.19 -3.53 17.57
CA TYR A 179 -3.92 -2.84 18.63
C TYR A 179 -3.06 -2.65 19.88
N LEU A 180 -2.41 -3.71 20.37
CA LEU A 180 -1.55 -3.61 21.55
C LEU A 180 -0.33 -2.71 21.30
N SER A 181 0.20 -2.69 20.08
CA SER A 181 1.27 -1.74 19.71
C SER A 181 0.80 -0.28 19.74
N LEU A 182 -0.45 0.01 19.34
CA LEU A 182 -1.04 1.35 19.45
C LEU A 182 -1.22 1.78 20.91
N ILE A 183 -1.66 0.86 21.78
CA ILE A 183 -1.70 1.09 23.24
C ILE A 183 -0.29 1.37 23.77
N TRP A 184 0.70 0.59 23.36
CA TRP A 184 2.09 0.82 23.76
C TRP A 184 2.59 2.21 23.35
N VAL A 185 2.28 2.63 22.11
CA VAL A 185 2.62 3.98 21.61
C VAL A 185 1.94 5.05 22.45
N LYS A 186 0.63 4.92 22.71
CA LYS A 186 -0.12 5.87 23.56
C LYS A 186 0.53 6.05 24.93
N GLU A 187 0.97 4.96 25.55
CA GLU A 187 1.55 4.97 26.90
C GLU A 187 3.01 5.48 26.94
N ASN A 188 3.80 5.28 25.88
CA ASN A 188 5.26 5.42 25.96
C ASN A 188 5.88 6.45 25.02
N ILE A 189 5.21 6.83 23.92
CA ILE A 189 5.85 7.59 22.84
C ILE A 189 6.32 8.98 23.25
N ARG A 190 5.71 9.56 24.29
CA ARG A 190 6.14 10.84 24.86
C ARG A 190 7.57 10.82 25.36
N LYS A 191 8.03 9.69 25.89
CA LYS A 191 9.42 9.49 26.33
C LYS A 191 10.43 9.48 25.19
N PHE A 192 9.96 9.30 23.96
CA PHE A 192 10.76 9.37 22.74
C PHE A 192 10.59 10.71 22.00
N GLY A 193 9.92 11.70 22.61
CA GLY A 193 9.67 13.00 21.99
C GLY A 193 8.43 13.08 21.09
N GLY A 194 7.56 12.06 21.10
CA GLY A 194 6.32 12.05 20.32
C GLY A 194 5.09 12.52 21.12
N ASP A 195 4.12 13.09 20.42
CA ASP A 195 2.85 13.54 21.00
C ASP A 195 1.80 12.43 20.86
N SER A 196 1.38 11.84 21.99
CA SER A 196 0.39 10.76 22.05
C SER A 196 -1.02 11.19 21.62
N GLU A 197 -1.25 12.50 21.46
CA GLU A 197 -2.51 13.08 20.99
C GLU A 197 -2.45 13.51 19.51
N LYS A 198 -1.30 13.33 18.85
CA LYS A 198 -1.11 13.62 17.41
C LYS A 198 -0.54 12.41 16.67
N VAL A 199 -1.22 11.29 16.82
CA VAL A 199 -0.89 10.03 16.16
C VAL A 199 -1.61 9.94 14.81
N THR A 200 -0.83 9.71 13.76
CA THR A 200 -1.31 9.37 12.41
C THR A 200 -1.07 7.89 12.18
N LEU A 201 -2.13 7.13 11.90
CA LEU A 201 -2.04 5.73 11.55
C LEU A 201 -1.80 5.60 10.05
N PHE A 202 -0.63 5.12 9.64
CA PHE A 202 -0.26 4.97 8.25
C PHE A 202 -0.19 3.47 7.89
N GLY A 203 -1.05 3.03 6.97
CA GLY A 203 -1.02 1.69 6.43
C GLY A 203 -0.57 1.63 4.97
N TYR A 204 0.19 0.60 4.62
CA TYR A 204 0.48 0.21 3.23
C TYR A 204 -0.08 -1.18 2.91
N SER A 205 -0.78 -1.32 1.78
CA SER A 205 -1.35 -2.59 1.30
C SER A 205 -2.23 -3.26 2.38
N ALA A 206 -1.90 -4.44 2.90
CA ALA A 206 -2.67 -5.06 4.00
C ALA A 206 -2.61 -4.22 5.30
N GLY A 207 -1.59 -3.38 5.45
CA GLY A 207 -1.53 -2.36 6.50
C GLY A 207 -2.55 -1.24 6.31
N ALA A 208 -2.88 -0.85 5.08
CA ALA A 208 -3.95 0.13 4.80
C ALA A 208 -5.32 -0.49 5.10
N ALA A 209 -5.51 -1.77 4.75
CA ALA A 209 -6.68 -2.54 5.19
C ALA A 209 -6.74 -2.60 6.73
N SER A 210 -5.62 -2.87 7.40
CA SER A 210 -5.53 -2.86 8.86
C SER A 210 -5.92 -1.52 9.47
N ALA A 211 -5.40 -0.41 8.94
CA ALA A 211 -5.73 0.94 9.40
C ALA A 211 -7.23 1.25 9.26
N THR A 212 -7.84 0.82 8.14
CA THR A 212 -9.28 0.92 7.93
C THR A 212 -10.07 0.03 8.91
N LEU A 213 -9.58 -1.18 9.22
CA LEU A 213 -10.20 -2.06 10.21
C LEU A 213 -10.14 -1.47 11.62
N HIS A 214 -9.01 -0.83 11.98
CA HIS A 214 -8.92 -0.04 13.20
C HIS A 214 -9.92 1.11 13.18
N MET A 215 -10.12 1.81 12.06
CA MET A 215 -11.14 2.86 11.99
C MET A 215 -12.56 2.39 12.34
N ILE A 216 -12.92 1.14 12.05
CA ILE A 216 -14.25 0.59 12.35
C ILE A 216 -14.30 -0.21 13.67
N SER A 217 -13.19 -0.31 14.40
CA SER A 217 -13.16 -0.92 15.73
C SER A 217 -13.39 0.15 16.81
N ILE A 218 -14.40 -0.06 17.66
CA ILE A 218 -14.66 0.85 18.78
C ILE A 218 -13.52 0.89 19.82
N ARG A 219 -12.68 -0.17 19.86
CA ARG A 219 -11.59 -0.28 20.85
C ARG A 219 -10.42 0.62 20.57
N THR A 220 -10.29 1.11 19.34
CA THR A 220 -9.20 2.00 18.92
C THR A 220 -9.58 3.48 18.96
N ALA A 221 -10.74 3.80 19.53
CA ALA A 221 -11.12 5.18 19.83
C ALA A 221 -9.97 5.91 20.55
N ASP A 222 -9.66 7.12 20.08
CA ASP A 222 -8.64 8.01 20.65
C ASP A 222 -7.17 7.53 20.60
N LEU A 223 -6.88 6.42 19.91
CA LEU A 223 -5.50 5.95 19.69
C LEU A 223 -4.81 6.64 18.52
N PHE A 224 -5.57 7.21 17.58
CA PHE A 224 -5.05 8.00 16.47
C PHE A 224 -6.08 9.02 16.00
N GLN A 225 -5.58 10.12 15.43
CA GLN A 225 -6.40 11.28 15.04
C GLN A 225 -6.45 11.49 13.53
N LYS A 226 -5.63 10.76 12.76
CA LYS A 226 -5.54 10.85 11.29
C LYS A 226 -5.15 9.49 10.72
N VAL A 227 -5.50 9.25 9.45
CA VAL A 227 -5.17 8.00 8.77
C VAL A 227 -4.60 8.26 7.37
N ILE A 228 -3.53 7.53 7.04
CA ILE A 228 -2.97 7.45 5.69
C ILE A 228 -3.18 6.02 5.17
N LEU A 229 -3.86 5.90 4.03
CA LEU A 229 -4.22 4.63 3.39
C LEU A 229 -3.53 4.53 2.03
N SER A 230 -2.35 3.91 1.99
CA SER A 230 -1.61 3.73 0.73
C SER A 230 -1.87 2.34 0.15
N SER A 231 -2.37 2.30 -1.08
CA SER A 231 -2.39 1.11 -1.94
C SER A 231 -3.04 -0.12 -1.30
N GLY A 232 -4.10 0.06 -0.50
CA GLY A 232 -4.82 -1.07 0.10
C GLY A 232 -6.21 -0.70 0.65
N SER A 233 -7.08 -1.70 0.71
CA SER A 233 -8.51 -1.54 1.01
C SER A 233 -9.11 -2.82 1.63
N ILE A 234 -10.05 -2.67 2.55
CA ILE A 234 -10.81 -3.77 3.14
C ILE A 234 -11.83 -4.37 2.16
N LEU A 235 -12.10 -3.70 1.04
CA LEU A 235 -12.98 -4.21 -0.02
C LEU A 235 -12.24 -5.08 -1.03
N SER A 236 -10.91 -5.19 -0.92
CA SER A 236 -10.14 -6.09 -1.78
C SER A 236 -10.49 -7.54 -1.43
N PRO A 237 -10.92 -8.38 -2.39
CA PRO A 237 -11.22 -9.78 -2.14
C PRO A 237 -10.08 -10.57 -1.51
N TRP A 238 -8.83 -10.15 -1.73
CA TRP A 238 -7.65 -10.77 -1.14
C TRP A 238 -7.49 -10.47 0.35
N HIS A 239 -8.04 -9.35 0.82
CA HIS A 239 -7.98 -8.94 2.23
C HIS A 239 -9.13 -9.49 3.08
N THR A 240 -10.32 -9.70 2.53
CA THR A 240 -11.51 -9.95 3.38
C THR A 240 -12.49 -11.01 2.87
N LYS A 241 -12.41 -11.42 1.60
CA LYS A 241 -13.30 -12.45 1.03
C LYS A 241 -12.62 -13.82 1.03
N ASN A 242 -12.42 -14.36 2.23
CA ASN A 242 -11.77 -15.66 2.43
C ASN A 242 -12.56 -16.54 3.41
N ASN A 243 -12.64 -17.84 3.17
CA ASN A 243 -13.10 -18.81 4.15
C ASN A 243 -11.94 -19.24 5.08
N VAL A 244 -11.66 -18.40 6.07
CA VAL A 244 -10.55 -18.60 7.02
C VAL A 244 -10.71 -19.86 7.86
N VAL A 245 -11.96 -20.26 8.18
CA VAL A 245 -12.24 -21.51 8.90
C VAL A 245 -11.81 -22.71 8.06
N LYS A 246 -12.19 -22.76 6.78
CA LYS A 246 -11.79 -23.84 5.87
C LYS A 246 -10.27 -23.90 5.72
N ALA A 247 -9.59 -22.76 5.57
CA ALA A 247 -8.13 -22.69 5.52
C ALA A 247 -7.51 -23.25 6.81
N SER A 248 -8.03 -22.84 7.97
CA SER A 248 -7.61 -23.31 9.29
C SER A 248 -7.78 -24.82 9.47
N GLN A 249 -8.92 -25.37 9.05
CA GLN A 249 -9.22 -26.80 9.10
C GLN A 249 -8.30 -27.60 8.17
N THR A 250 -8.03 -27.08 6.96
CA THR A 250 -7.19 -27.75 5.96
C THR A 250 -5.74 -27.85 6.45
N VAL A 251 -5.15 -26.74 6.90
CA VAL A 251 -3.77 -26.76 7.43
C VAL A 251 -3.67 -27.60 8.70
N ALA A 252 -4.67 -27.54 9.58
CA ALA A 252 -4.72 -28.43 10.74
C ALA A 252 -4.84 -29.91 10.34
N GLY A 253 -5.53 -30.22 9.25
CA GLY A 253 -5.65 -31.55 8.67
C GLY A 253 -4.32 -32.08 8.14
N ILE A 254 -3.58 -31.27 7.38
CA ILE A 254 -2.24 -31.59 6.88
C ILE A 254 -1.28 -31.93 8.04
N LEU A 255 -1.40 -31.21 9.16
CA LEU A 255 -0.60 -31.45 10.37
C LEU A 255 -1.04 -32.66 11.21
N GLY A 256 -2.14 -33.32 10.84
CA GLY A 256 -2.77 -34.39 11.62
C GLY A 256 -3.38 -33.90 12.95
N CYS A 257 -3.67 -32.60 13.05
CA CYS A 257 -4.17 -31.96 14.27
C CYS A 257 -5.68 -31.71 14.26
N PHE A 258 -6.34 -31.78 13.10
CA PHE A 258 -7.76 -31.44 13.02
C PHE A 258 -8.64 -32.44 13.79
N SER A 259 -9.53 -31.90 14.62
CA SER A 259 -10.56 -32.63 15.36
C SER A 259 -11.82 -31.78 15.47
N ASN A 260 -12.95 -32.41 15.84
CA ASN A 260 -14.22 -31.70 16.06
C ASN A 260 -14.20 -30.77 17.29
N TYR A 261 -13.13 -30.76 18.09
CA TYR A 261 -13.01 -29.93 19.30
C TYR A 261 -11.86 -28.94 19.16
N ALA A 262 -12.17 -27.64 19.09
CA ALA A 262 -11.17 -26.58 18.90
C ALA A 262 -10.02 -26.62 19.93
N LYS A 263 -10.32 -26.93 21.19
CA LYS A 263 -9.30 -27.08 22.25
C LYS A 263 -8.29 -28.20 21.96
N SER A 264 -8.75 -29.35 21.47
CA SER A 264 -7.89 -30.47 21.12
C SER A 264 -7.04 -30.14 19.89
N THR A 265 -7.66 -29.54 18.88
CA THR A 265 -6.97 -29.04 17.68
C THR A 265 -5.87 -28.05 18.04
N LEU A 266 -6.17 -27.04 18.86
CA LEU A 266 -5.19 -26.04 19.31
C LEU A 266 -4.07 -26.65 20.16
N ARG A 267 -4.38 -27.61 21.04
CA ARG A 267 -3.35 -28.31 21.82
C ARG A 267 -2.33 -29.00 20.90
N CYS A 268 -2.81 -29.67 19.85
CA CYS A 268 -1.94 -30.29 18.85
C CYS A 268 -1.16 -29.25 18.03
N LEU A 269 -1.82 -28.19 17.53
CA LEU A 269 -1.14 -27.14 16.78
C LEU A 269 -0.05 -26.43 17.61
N ARG A 270 -0.26 -26.26 18.91
CA ARG A 270 0.75 -25.71 19.84
C ARG A 270 1.92 -26.64 20.10
N SER A 271 1.77 -27.96 19.90
CA SER A 271 2.88 -28.91 20.04
C SER A 271 3.76 -29.02 18.79
N LYS A 272 3.31 -28.47 17.64
CA LYS A 272 4.10 -28.45 16.40
C LYS A 272 5.19 -27.37 16.45
N SER A 273 6.29 -27.60 15.76
CA SER A 273 7.29 -26.55 15.52
C SER A 273 6.77 -25.51 14.53
N THR A 274 7.36 -24.30 14.56
CA THR A 274 7.07 -23.24 13.59
C THR A 274 7.31 -23.71 12.15
N ALA A 275 8.38 -24.47 11.92
CA ALA A 275 8.74 -25.00 10.60
C ALA A 275 7.74 -26.04 10.08
N GLU A 276 7.22 -26.93 10.94
CA GLU A 276 6.15 -27.86 10.54
C GLU A 276 4.88 -27.12 10.13
N ILE A 277 4.48 -26.09 10.89
CA ILE A 277 3.31 -25.27 10.58
C ILE A 277 3.50 -24.53 9.25
N LEU A 278 4.66 -23.93 9.02
CA LEU A 278 4.97 -23.24 7.76
C LEU A 278 4.98 -24.20 6.57
N LYS A 279 5.53 -25.40 6.70
CA LYS A 279 5.49 -26.41 5.63
C LYS A 279 4.07 -26.85 5.29
N ALA A 280 3.23 -27.08 6.30
CA ALA A 280 1.82 -27.39 6.06
C ALA A 280 1.06 -26.22 5.43
N TYR A 281 1.42 -24.99 5.80
CA TYR A 281 0.89 -23.78 5.16
C TYR A 281 1.35 -23.64 3.71
N GLU A 282 2.62 -23.96 3.40
CA GLU A 282 3.17 -23.98 2.04
C GLU A 282 2.46 -25.01 1.16
N GLU A 283 2.27 -26.24 1.64
CA GLU A 283 1.49 -27.27 0.94
C GLU A 283 0.06 -26.80 0.65
N TYR A 284 -0.57 -26.09 1.60
CA TYR A 284 -1.89 -25.51 1.37
C TYR A 284 -1.86 -24.40 0.31
N VAL A 285 -0.85 -23.53 0.33
CA VAL A 285 -0.67 -22.42 -0.63
C VAL A 285 -0.41 -22.92 -2.04
N ASP A 286 0.37 -23.99 -2.19
CA ASP A 286 0.72 -24.58 -3.49
C ASP A 286 -0.38 -25.49 -4.04
N SER A 287 -1.40 -25.81 -3.24
CA SER A 287 -2.51 -26.64 -3.68
C SER A 287 -3.40 -25.90 -4.71
N SER A 288 -3.94 -26.65 -5.69
CA SER A 288 -4.93 -26.14 -6.66
C SER A 288 -6.24 -25.65 -6.02
N ASN A 289 -6.41 -25.86 -4.72
CA ASN A 289 -7.53 -25.41 -3.91
C ASN A 289 -7.25 -24.11 -3.13
N TYR A 290 -6.05 -23.50 -3.26
CA TYR A 290 -5.69 -22.26 -2.56
C TYR A 290 -6.51 -21.06 -3.07
N THR A 291 -7.73 -20.94 -2.58
CA THR A 291 -8.58 -19.78 -2.82
C THR A 291 -8.93 -19.04 -1.57
N ASP A 292 -8.77 -19.66 -0.41
CA ASP A 292 -9.12 -19.08 0.88
C ASP A 292 -7.84 -18.80 1.66
N ARG A 293 -7.57 -17.51 1.88
CA ARG A 293 -6.37 -17.04 2.57
C ARG A 293 -6.63 -16.82 4.05
N PHE A 294 -5.58 -16.86 4.85
CA PHE A 294 -5.62 -16.36 6.22
C PHE A 294 -5.72 -14.83 6.20
N SER A 295 -6.81 -14.29 6.74
CA SER A 295 -7.10 -12.86 6.70
C SER A 295 -7.99 -12.45 7.89
N PRO A 296 -8.24 -11.14 8.10
CA PRO A 296 -9.21 -10.68 9.08
C PRO A 296 -10.59 -11.32 8.92
N VAL A 297 -11.25 -11.57 10.06
CA VAL A 297 -12.60 -12.14 10.17
C VAL A 297 -13.52 -11.21 10.95
N VAL A 298 -14.81 -11.25 10.66
CA VAL A 298 -15.85 -10.66 11.52
C VAL A 298 -15.95 -11.54 12.77
N ASP A 299 -15.93 -10.95 13.96
CA ASP A 299 -15.89 -11.69 15.23
C ASP A 299 -17.15 -11.55 16.09
N ASP A 300 -18.30 -11.35 15.44
CA ASP A 300 -19.63 -11.24 16.06
C ASP A 300 -20.09 -12.52 16.80
N PHE A 301 -19.49 -13.67 16.51
CA PHE A 301 -19.66 -14.93 17.24
C PHE A 301 -19.08 -14.90 18.67
N LEU A 302 -18.27 -13.90 19.02
CA LEU A 302 -17.73 -13.73 20.37
C LEU A 302 -18.70 -12.99 21.30
N PHE A 303 -18.50 -13.11 22.60
CA PHE A 303 -19.16 -12.24 23.58
C PHE A 303 -18.74 -10.78 23.36
N LEU A 304 -19.64 -9.84 23.64
CA LEU A 304 -19.46 -8.39 23.42
C LEU A 304 -18.11 -7.86 23.95
N ASN A 305 -17.72 -8.27 25.16
CA ASN A 305 -16.46 -7.84 25.79
C ASN A 305 -15.20 -8.44 25.16
N ASP A 306 -15.34 -9.45 24.30
CA ASP A 306 -14.24 -10.08 23.58
C ASP A 306 -14.15 -9.54 22.14
N GLN A 307 -15.25 -9.08 21.52
CA GLN A 307 -15.32 -8.62 20.12
C GLN A 307 -14.34 -7.48 19.79
N TYR A 308 -13.70 -7.56 18.63
CA TYR A 308 -12.79 -6.56 18.07
C TYR A 308 -13.35 -5.92 16.79
N LEU A 309 -13.98 -6.73 15.92
CA LEU A 309 -14.57 -6.36 14.63
C LEU A 309 -15.93 -7.06 14.45
N PRO A 310 -16.98 -6.60 15.13
CA PRO A 310 -18.28 -7.28 15.14
C PRO A 310 -19.16 -6.92 13.94
N PHE A 311 -18.67 -6.14 12.99
CA PHE A 311 -19.45 -5.64 11.86
C PHE A 311 -18.95 -6.22 10.55
N ASN A 312 -19.88 -6.50 9.63
CA ASN A 312 -19.53 -6.68 8.23
C ASN A 312 -18.78 -5.44 7.72
N PHE A 313 -17.60 -5.66 7.17
CA PHE A 313 -16.67 -4.59 6.81
C PHE A 313 -17.24 -3.59 5.80
N GLU A 314 -17.90 -4.06 4.74
CA GLU A 314 -18.48 -3.16 3.73
C GLU A 314 -19.63 -2.34 4.31
N ASN A 315 -20.49 -2.97 5.13
CA ASN A 315 -21.60 -2.29 5.79
C ASN A 315 -21.12 -1.27 6.83
N ALA A 316 -20.03 -1.57 7.55
CA ALA A 316 -19.46 -0.65 8.54
C ALA A 316 -19.01 0.69 7.90
N LEU A 317 -18.43 0.62 6.70
CA LEU A 317 -18.08 1.82 5.93
C LEU A 317 -19.31 2.63 5.51
N LYS A 318 -20.34 1.96 4.97
CA LYS A 318 -21.55 2.64 4.48
C LYS A 318 -22.41 3.22 5.59
N SER A 319 -22.43 2.58 6.76
CA SER A 319 -23.28 2.98 7.89
C SER A 319 -22.67 4.03 8.81
N GLY A 320 -21.42 4.46 8.57
CA GLY A 320 -20.76 5.51 9.35
C GLY A 320 -20.24 5.05 10.70
N VAL A 321 -20.05 3.74 10.89
CA VAL A 321 -19.43 3.18 12.10
C VAL A 321 -17.96 3.56 12.21
N SER A 322 -17.31 3.92 11.10
CA SER A 322 -15.92 4.35 11.08
C SER A 322 -15.69 5.65 11.85
N MET A 323 -14.57 5.70 12.59
CA MET A 323 -14.07 6.91 13.26
C MET A 323 -13.93 8.09 12.30
N GLN A 324 -14.38 9.27 12.73
CA GLN A 324 -14.45 10.49 11.92
C GLN A 324 -13.14 11.27 11.96
N VAL A 325 -12.07 10.70 11.41
CA VAL A 325 -10.72 11.32 11.34
C VAL A 325 -10.35 11.73 9.90
N PRO A 326 -9.50 12.74 9.68
CA PRO A 326 -9.01 13.06 8.34
C PRO A 326 -8.32 11.85 7.68
N ILE A 327 -8.56 11.66 6.39
CA ILE A 327 -8.04 10.56 5.59
C ILE A 327 -7.20 11.12 4.44
N LEU A 328 -5.99 10.60 4.27
CA LEU A 328 -5.21 10.71 3.04
C LEU A 328 -5.13 9.31 2.42
N THR A 329 -5.76 9.09 1.27
CA THR A 329 -5.84 7.79 0.61
C THR A 329 -5.33 7.87 -0.81
N GLY A 330 -4.73 6.81 -1.32
CA GLY A 330 -4.25 6.82 -2.70
C GLY A 330 -3.44 5.61 -3.07
N LEU A 331 -2.83 5.70 -4.25
CA LEU A 331 -2.17 4.59 -4.91
C LEU A 331 -0.79 5.03 -5.40
N GLY A 332 0.18 4.13 -5.27
CA GLY A 332 1.40 4.17 -6.07
C GLY A 332 1.40 3.02 -7.07
N THR A 333 1.97 3.25 -8.25
CA THR A 333 2.21 2.18 -9.22
C THR A 333 3.14 1.11 -8.64
N PRO A 334 2.89 -0.19 -8.92
CA PRO A 334 3.77 -1.27 -8.48
C PRO A 334 5.18 -1.11 -9.05
N VAL A 335 6.18 -1.15 -8.17
CA VAL A 335 7.60 -1.08 -8.53
C VAL A 335 8.24 -2.47 -8.49
N SER A 336 7.84 -3.28 -7.50
CA SER A 336 8.22 -4.69 -7.37
C SER A 336 7.10 -5.50 -6.73
N ASP A 337 6.90 -6.73 -7.21
CA ASP A 337 6.04 -7.74 -6.57
C ASP A 337 6.65 -9.14 -6.82
N PRO A 338 6.89 -9.97 -5.78
CA PRO A 338 7.42 -11.32 -5.94
C PRO A 338 6.58 -12.21 -6.88
N ILE A 339 5.28 -11.93 -7.04
CA ILE A 339 4.42 -12.67 -7.97
C ILE A 339 4.88 -12.54 -9.43
N PHE A 340 5.44 -11.38 -9.81
CA PHE A 340 5.94 -11.15 -11.17
C PHE A 340 7.11 -12.08 -11.49
N GLY A 341 7.99 -12.31 -10.50
CA GLY A 341 9.09 -13.27 -10.60
C GLY A 341 8.60 -14.71 -10.81
N ARG A 342 7.47 -15.10 -10.20
CA ARG A 342 6.89 -16.45 -10.38
C ARG A 342 6.36 -16.70 -11.79
N TRP A 343 5.96 -15.66 -12.51
CA TRP A 343 5.49 -15.79 -13.88
C TRP A 343 6.63 -15.86 -14.91
N SER A 344 7.86 -15.49 -14.53
CA SER A 344 9.00 -15.43 -15.45
C SER A 344 9.22 -16.71 -16.25
N ASN A 345 9.15 -17.88 -15.61
CA ASN A 345 9.29 -19.18 -16.28
C ASN A 345 8.20 -19.40 -17.33
N ILE A 346 6.95 -19.04 -17.02
CA ILE A 346 5.80 -19.19 -17.91
C ILE A 346 5.89 -18.20 -19.08
N ILE A 347 6.31 -16.96 -18.79
CA ILE A 347 6.53 -15.90 -19.80
C ILE A 347 7.62 -16.34 -20.79
N ASN A 348 8.70 -16.95 -20.29
CA ASN A 348 9.79 -17.49 -21.09
C ASN A 348 9.38 -18.67 -22.00
N GLY A 349 8.27 -19.35 -21.67
CA GLY A 349 7.63 -20.38 -22.52
C GLY A 349 6.96 -19.82 -23.79
N GLY A 350 6.85 -18.49 -23.90
CA GLY A 350 6.31 -17.80 -25.06
C GLY A 350 4.80 -17.52 -24.99
N TYR A 351 4.31 -16.77 -25.97
CA TYR A 351 2.96 -16.19 -25.93
C TYR A 351 1.85 -17.22 -25.70
N LYS A 352 1.91 -18.39 -26.34
CA LYS A 352 0.84 -19.40 -26.27
C LYS A 352 0.71 -19.99 -24.86
N GLU A 353 1.83 -20.37 -24.25
CA GLU A 353 1.85 -20.91 -22.89
C GLU A 353 1.40 -19.85 -21.88
N PHE A 354 1.91 -18.63 -22.03
CA PHE A 354 1.55 -17.52 -21.17
C PHE A 354 0.07 -17.14 -21.29
N LYS A 355 -0.47 -17.08 -22.51
CA LYS A 355 -1.90 -16.88 -22.78
C LYS A 355 -2.74 -17.93 -22.05
N ASN A 356 -2.39 -19.21 -22.19
CA ASN A 356 -3.13 -20.30 -21.54
C ASN A 356 -3.08 -20.17 -20.01
N PHE A 357 -1.94 -19.80 -19.44
CA PHE A 357 -1.83 -19.54 -18.01
C PHE A 357 -2.77 -18.41 -17.55
N VAL A 358 -2.81 -17.29 -18.28
CA VAL A 358 -3.71 -16.18 -17.92
C VAL A 358 -5.18 -16.57 -18.05
N GLU A 359 -5.56 -17.24 -19.14
CA GLU A 359 -6.96 -17.59 -19.42
C GLU A 359 -7.50 -18.71 -18.55
N GLU A 360 -6.68 -19.71 -18.22
CA GLU A 360 -7.13 -20.94 -17.54
C GLU A 360 -6.81 -20.95 -16.04
N ILE A 361 -5.86 -20.13 -15.57
CA ILE A 361 -5.48 -20.07 -14.15
C ILE A 361 -5.85 -18.71 -13.54
N ILE A 362 -5.35 -17.62 -14.11
CA ILE A 362 -5.47 -16.29 -13.48
C ILE A 362 -6.91 -15.77 -13.51
N ILE A 363 -7.54 -15.73 -14.69
CA ILE A 363 -8.90 -15.21 -14.84
C ILE A 363 -9.89 -15.99 -13.96
N PRO A 364 -9.89 -17.34 -13.95
CA PRO A 364 -10.73 -18.11 -13.04
C PRO A 364 -10.47 -17.85 -11.54
N GLU A 365 -9.22 -17.65 -11.12
CA GLU A 365 -8.89 -17.25 -9.73
C GLU A 365 -9.58 -15.93 -9.36
N ILE A 366 -9.45 -14.91 -10.21
CA ILE A 366 -10.04 -13.59 -10.00
C ILE A 366 -11.57 -13.68 -9.99
N MET A 367 -12.17 -14.37 -10.95
CA MET A 367 -13.62 -14.56 -11.00
C MET A 367 -14.16 -15.23 -9.74
N LYS A 368 -13.47 -16.27 -9.25
CA LYS A 368 -13.83 -16.94 -8.00
C LYS A 368 -13.71 -16.00 -6.79
N LYS A 369 -12.67 -15.16 -6.73
CA LYS A 369 -12.49 -14.16 -5.66
C LYS A 369 -13.58 -13.10 -5.63
N TYR A 370 -14.01 -12.65 -6.79
CA TYR A 370 -15.12 -11.70 -6.91
C TYR A 370 -16.50 -12.34 -6.77
N ASN A 371 -16.56 -13.68 -6.71
CA ASN A 371 -17.78 -14.46 -6.77
C ASN A 371 -18.60 -14.17 -8.05
N PHE A 372 -17.91 -13.98 -9.17
CA PHE A 372 -18.52 -13.88 -10.49
C PHE A 372 -18.95 -15.28 -10.95
N LYS A 373 -20.16 -15.69 -10.56
CA LYS A 373 -20.76 -16.98 -10.87
C LYS A 373 -22.18 -16.77 -11.40
N GLY A 374 -22.73 -17.79 -12.05
CA GLY A 374 -24.12 -17.79 -12.50
C GLY A 374 -24.26 -17.70 -14.02
N LYS A 375 -25.42 -17.27 -14.50
CA LYS A 375 -25.78 -17.37 -15.93
C LYS A 375 -24.80 -16.65 -16.87
N ASN A 376 -24.20 -15.55 -16.43
CA ASN A 376 -23.30 -14.72 -17.23
C ASN A 376 -21.81 -15.00 -16.96
N GLU A 377 -21.46 -16.08 -16.26
CA GLU A 377 -20.07 -16.41 -15.91
C GLU A 377 -19.15 -16.47 -17.14
N ASN A 378 -19.60 -17.14 -18.20
CA ASN A 378 -18.85 -17.22 -19.47
C ASN A 378 -18.65 -15.84 -20.11
N LEU A 379 -19.70 -15.00 -20.13
CA LEU A 379 -19.62 -13.64 -20.67
C LEU A 379 -18.64 -12.77 -19.88
N ILE A 380 -18.64 -12.87 -18.55
CA ILE A 380 -17.69 -12.16 -17.69
C ILE A 380 -16.26 -12.62 -17.99
N SER A 381 -16.04 -13.94 -18.10
CA SER A 381 -14.75 -14.51 -18.52
C SER A 381 -14.32 -13.95 -19.87
N ASP A 382 -15.21 -13.93 -20.87
CA ASP A 382 -14.90 -13.45 -22.22
C ASP A 382 -14.56 -11.95 -22.24
N LEU A 383 -15.24 -11.14 -21.42
CA LEU A 383 -14.93 -9.71 -21.27
C LEU A 383 -13.55 -9.49 -20.64
N LEU A 384 -13.18 -10.28 -19.62
CA LEU A 384 -11.85 -10.24 -19.02
C LEU A 384 -10.77 -10.68 -20.03
N LYS A 385 -11.02 -11.77 -20.77
CA LYS A 385 -10.12 -12.25 -21.84
C LYS A 385 -9.96 -11.20 -22.93
N TRP A 386 -11.05 -10.60 -23.40
CA TRP A 386 -11.02 -9.54 -24.39
C TRP A 386 -10.15 -8.35 -23.95
N ARG A 387 -10.36 -7.89 -22.71
CA ARG A 387 -9.67 -6.71 -22.17
C ARG A 387 -8.18 -6.96 -21.90
N TYR A 388 -7.83 -8.08 -21.28
CA TYR A 388 -6.47 -8.31 -20.76
C TYR A 388 -5.65 -9.35 -21.52
N VAL A 389 -6.26 -10.09 -22.46
CA VAL A 389 -5.56 -11.12 -23.24
C VAL A 389 -5.61 -10.80 -24.73
N THR A 390 -6.79 -10.70 -25.33
CA THR A 390 -6.95 -10.47 -26.78
C THR A 390 -6.30 -9.16 -27.22
N SER A 391 -6.35 -8.13 -26.37
CA SER A 391 -5.75 -6.82 -26.61
C SER A 391 -4.21 -6.83 -26.72
N SER A 392 -3.55 -7.94 -26.35
CA SER A 392 -2.10 -8.12 -26.54
C SER A 392 -1.69 -8.36 -28.00
N ASN A 393 -2.63 -8.70 -28.89
CA ASN A 393 -2.38 -8.96 -30.31
C ASN A 393 -1.23 -9.96 -30.57
N GLY A 394 -1.09 -11.01 -29.75
CA GLY A 394 -0.07 -12.04 -29.97
C GLY A 394 1.31 -11.71 -29.41
N ARG A 395 1.47 -10.58 -28.71
CA ARG A 395 2.77 -10.13 -28.17
C ARG A 395 2.89 -10.42 -26.67
N THR A 396 3.93 -11.18 -26.30
CA THR A 396 4.22 -11.57 -24.91
C THR A 396 4.45 -10.37 -23.99
N ASP A 397 5.21 -9.36 -24.46
CA ASP A 397 5.51 -8.14 -23.69
C ASP A 397 4.25 -7.32 -23.39
N ILE A 398 3.30 -7.23 -24.33
CA ILE A 398 2.01 -6.57 -24.03
C ILE A 398 1.21 -7.41 -23.05
N LEU A 399 1.12 -8.73 -23.26
CA LEU A 399 0.35 -9.61 -22.39
C LEU A 399 0.87 -9.55 -20.94
N GLU A 400 2.18 -9.40 -20.74
CA GLU A 400 2.78 -9.24 -19.42
C GLU A 400 2.31 -7.95 -18.75
N ASN A 401 2.36 -6.82 -19.48
CA ASN A 401 1.88 -5.54 -18.97
C ASN A 401 0.37 -5.57 -18.68
N LEU A 402 -0.44 -6.21 -19.53
CA LEU A 402 -1.88 -6.36 -19.32
C LEU A 402 -2.20 -7.27 -18.13
N LEU A 403 -1.39 -8.30 -17.88
CA LEU A 403 -1.53 -9.14 -16.69
C LEU A 403 -1.21 -8.37 -15.40
N ILE A 404 -0.12 -7.60 -15.41
CA ILE A 404 0.24 -6.72 -14.28
C ILE A 404 -0.90 -5.72 -14.02
N GLN A 405 -1.45 -5.14 -15.09
CA GLN A 405 -2.60 -4.23 -15.01
C GLN A 405 -3.85 -4.93 -14.45
N LEU A 406 -4.21 -6.11 -14.95
CA LEU A 406 -5.33 -6.93 -14.45
C LEU A 406 -5.18 -7.17 -12.94
N TYR A 407 -4.00 -7.62 -12.50
CA TYR A 407 -3.75 -7.87 -11.09
C TYR A 407 -3.82 -6.61 -10.24
N PHE A 408 -3.21 -5.51 -10.69
CA PHE A 408 -3.23 -4.23 -9.97
C PHE A 408 -4.65 -3.67 -9.88
N GLU A 409 -5.41 -3.70 -10.98
CA GLU A 409 -6.79 -3.23 -11.00
C GLU A 409 -7.68 -4.05 -10.05
N ALA A 410 -7.65 -5.37 -10.18
CA ALA A 410 -8.47 -6.27 -9.37
C ALA A 410 -8.08 -6.24 -7.88
N LYS A 411 -6.79 -6.29 -7.54
CA LYS A 411 -6.35 -6.37 -6.14
C LYS A 411 -6.41 -5.05 -5.40
N THR A 412 -6.09 -3.95 -6.09
CA THR A 412 -5.65 -2.72 -5.43
C THR A 412 -6.44 -1.51 -5.92
N GLU A 413 -6.36 -1.16 -7.20
CA GLU A 413 -6.91 0.10 -7.71
C GLU A 413 -8.41 0.19 -7.51
N ILE A 414 -9.16 -0.81 -8.00
CA ILE A 414 -10.62 -0.79 -7.95
C ILE A 414 -11.14 -0.85 -6.51
N PRO A 415 -10.63 -1.74 -5.63
CA PRO A 415 -11.06 -1.75 -4.23
C PRO A 415 -10.75 -0.48 -3.45
N VAL A 416 -9.64 0.22 -3.73
CA VAL A 416 -9.28 1.48 -3.05
C VAL A 416 -10.23 2.61 -3.43
N PHE A 417 -10.53 2.77 -4.72
CA PHE A 417 -11.51 3.78 -5.14
C PHE A 417 -12.93 3.43 -4.68
N LEU A 418 -13.32 2.16 -4.71
CA LEU A 418 -14.63 1.73 -4.19
C LEU A 418 -14.75 2.02 -2.68
N GLN A 419 -13.69 1.75 -1.90
CA GLN A 419 -13.65 2.07 -0.47
C GLN A 419 -13.75 3.59 -0.23
N THR A 420 -13.04 4.37 -1.04
CA THR A 420 -13.08 5.84 -0.98
C THR A 420 -14.51 6.35 -1.24
N ASN A 421 -15.22 5.77 -2.22
CA ASN A 421 -16.62 6.10 -2.48
C ASN A 421 -17.56 5.68 -1.35
N HIS A 422 -17.31 4.54 -0.68
CA HIS A 422 -18.09 4.15 0.50
C HIS A 422 -17.87 5.13 1.67
N PHE A 423 -16.67 5.65 1.86
CA PHE A 423 -16.44 6.70 2.86
C PHE A 423 -17.28 7.95 2.59
N LEU A 424 -17.43 8.37 1.33
CA LEU A 424 -18.22 9.57 0.99
C LEU A 424 -19.69 9.51 1.42
N SER A 425 -20.22 8.30 1.65
CA SER A 425 -21.62 8.12 2.07
C SER A 425 -21.87 8.52 3.52
N SER A 426 -20.85 8.39 4.38
CA SER A 426 -21.03 8.44 5.84
C SER A 426 -19.96 9.23 6.59
N HIS A 427 -18.78 9.40 5.99
CA HIS A 427 -17.62 10.08 6.57
C HIS A 427 -17.71 11.60 6.35
N ARG A 428 -17.49 12.37 7.42
CA ARG A 428 -17.64 13.83 7.46
C ARG A 428 -16.31 14.56 7.53
N SER A 429 -15.26 13.90 8.02
CA SER A 429 -13.91 14.47 8.06
C SER A 429 -13.29 14.53 6.65
N PRO A 430 -12.33 15.45 6.41
CA PRO A 430 -11.72 15.61 5.09
C PRO A 430 -11.05 14.33 4.58
N ILE A 431 -11.21 14.09 3.27
CA ILE A 431 -10.59 13.00 2.52
C ILE A 431 -9.77 13.60 1.39
N TYR A 432 -8.49 13.26 1.32
CA TYR A 432 -7.59 13.68 0.24
C TYR A 432 -7.18 12.46 -0.57
N VAL A 433 -7.29 12.53 -1.89
CA VAL A 433 -6.99 11.40 -2.79
C VAL A 433 -5.79 11.71 -3.66
N TYR A 434 -4.83 10.78 -3.73
CA TYR A 434 -3.64 10.91 -4.58
C TYR A 434 -3.42 9.72 -5.50
N TYR A 435 -2.61 9.95 -6.53
CA TYR A 435 -2.10 8.91 -7.42
C TYR A 435 -0.65 9.23 -7.81
N VAL A 436 0.28 8.33 -7.48
CA VAL A 436 1.69 8.39 -7.93
C VAL A 436 1.84 7.47 -9.13
N ASP A 437 2.14 8.08 -10.27
CA ASP A 437 2.22 7.38 -11.55
C ASP A 437 3.50 6.53 -11.70
N ASP A 438 3.60 5.75 -12.77
CA ASP A 438 4.87 5.10 -13.15
C ASP A 438 5.88 6.18 -13.53
N ILE A 439 6.79 6.42 -12.60
CA ILE A 439 7.85 7.41 -12.72
C ILE A 439 9.18 6.77 -13.16
N GLY A 440 9.17 5.54 -13.67
CA GLY A 440 10.35 4.81 -14.13
C GLY A 440 11.10 4.06 -13.02
N LEU A 441 10.48 3.92 -11.85
CA LEU A 441 10.99 3.07 -10.77
C LEU A 441 10.63 1.61 -11.10
N LYS A 442 11.58 0.85 -11.62
CA LYS A 442 11.48 -0.62 -11.74
C LYS A 442 12.77 -1.25 -11.25
N PHE A 443 12.67 -2.23 -10.36
CA PHE A 443 13.82 -3.03 -9.94
C PHE A 443 13.42 -4.48 -9.70
N ASN A 444 14.27 -5.41 -10.15
CA ASN A 444 14.11 -6.84 -9.90
C ASN A 444 14.43 -7.11 -8.44
N SER A 445 13.42 -7.10 -7.59
CA SER A 445 13.52 -7.57 -6.22
C SER A 445 12.47 -8.63 -5.96
N SER A 446 12.92 -9.79 -5.49
CA SER A 446 12.09 -10.93 -5.08
C SER A 446 11.55 -10.79 -3.66
N ASP A 447 12.03 -9.80 -2.92
CA ASP A 447 11.93 -9.78 -1.46
C ASP A 447 10.89 -8.78 -0.92
N TYR A 448 10.38 -7.89 -1.78
CA TYR A 448 9.53 -6.79 -1.37
C TYR A 448 8.40 -6.51 -2.37
N ILE A 449 7.19 -6.34 -1.84
CA ILE A 449 6.15 -5.60 -2.54
C ILE A 449 6.36 -4.13 -2.21
N THR A 450 6.63 -3.34 -3.23
CA THR A 450 6.85 -1.91 -3.08
C THR A 450 6.18 -1.17 -4.22
N SER A 451 5.63 0.00 -3.91
CA SER A 451 5.07 0.95 -4.86
C SER A 451 5.86 2.25 -4.89
N SER A 452 5.64 3.04 -5.93
CA SER A 452 6.36 4.29 -6.18
C SER A 452 6.20 5.30 -5.04
N ASP A 453 5.02 5.42 -4.44
CA ASP A 453 4.75 6.31 -3.32
C ASP A 453 5.54 5.94 -2.06
N LEU A 454 5.65 4.66 -1.72
CA LEU A 454 6.49 4.21 -0.61
C LEU A 454 7.98 4.53 -0.83
N ILE A 455 8.51 4.26 -2.04
CA ILE A 455 9.90 4.60 -2.37
C ILE A 455 10.14 6.10 -2.17
N LEU A 456 9.23 6.95 -2.66
CA LEU A 456 9.39 8.40 -2.55
C LEU A 456 9.24 8.91 -1.11
N LEU A 457 8.44 8.25 -0.28
CA LEU A 457 8.23 8.63 1.13
C LEU A 457 9.35 8.17 2.06
N PHE A 458 9.85 6.94 1.89
CA PHE A 458 10.86 6.32 2.76
C PHE A 458 12.26 6.25 2.12
N GLY A 459 12.45 6.90 0.96
CA GLY A 459 13.76 7.09 0.33
C GLY A 459 14.45 8.38 0.79
N PRO A 460 15.75 8.56 0.50
CA PRO A 460 16.56 7.75 -0.42
C PRO A 460 17.03 6.39 0.12
N LEU A 461 16.97 6.14 1.43
CA LEU A 461 17.48 4.91 2.04
C LEU A 461 16.76 3.66 1.53
N LEU A 462 15.42 3.68 1.46
CA LEU A 462 14.65 2.54 0.95
C LEU A 462 15.00 2.24 -0.52
N LEU A 463 15.17 3.26 -1.36
CA LEU A 463 15.60 3.05 -2.75
C LEU A 463 17.01 2.46 -2.83
N ASN A 464 17.93 2.92 -1.98
CA ASN A 464 19.28 2.37 -1.94
C ASN A 464 19.26 0.89 -1.50
N GLN A 465 18.42 0.53 -0.53
CA GLN A 465 18.27 -0.85 -0.07
C GLN A 465 17.63 -1.75 -1.14
N ALA A 466 16.50 -1.32 -1.72
CA ALA A 466 15.71 -2.14 -2.64
C ALA A 466 16.24 -2.11 -4.08
N GLY A 467 16.62 -0.94 -4.57
CA GLY A 467 17.06 -0.69 -5.94
C GLY A 467 18.58 -0.59 -6.13
N ARG A 468 19.37 -0.61 -5.04
CA ARG A 468 20.85 -0.50 -5.06
C ARG A 468 21.36 0.71 -5.84
N ARG A 469 20.61 1.81 -5.79
CA ARG A 469 20.95 3.08 -6.44
C ARG A 469 20.41 4.27 -5.65
N ARG A 470 20.89 5.46 -5.99
CA ARG A 470 20.38 6.72 -5.44
C ARG A 470 19.23 7.27 -6.30
N PHE A 471 18.50 8.21 -5.72
CA PHE A 471 17.56 9.01 -6.49
C PHE A 471 18.29 9.82 -7.57
N THR A 472 17.64 9.91 -8.73
CA THR A 472 17.93 10.97 -9.70
C THR A 472 17.49 12.32 -9.13
N TYR A 473 17.98 13.42 -9.72
CA TYR A 473 17.58 14.77 -9.31
C TYR A 473 16.05 14.96 -9.32
N TRP A 474 15.39 14.44 -10.36
CA TRP A 474 13.95 14.58 -10.52
C TRP A 474 13.15 13.70 -9.54
N GLU A 475 13.58 12.46 -9.29
CA GLU A 475 12.97 11.60 -8.26
C GLU A 475 13.10 12.22 -6.87
N ASN A 476 14.27 12.80 -6.56
CA ASN A 476 14.49 13.52 -5.30
C ASN A 476 13.55 14.73 -5.17
N SER A 477 13.40 15.53 -6.23
CA SER A 477 12.49 16.69 -6.21
C SER A 477 11.03 16.30 -5.95
N ILE A 478 10.57 15.19 -6.54
CA ILE A 478 9.22 14.68 -6.26
C ILE A 478 9.12 14.10 -4.85
N SER A 479 10.13 13.37 -4.38
CA SER A 479 10.20 12.84 -3.03
C SER A 479 10.05 13.96 -1.98
N GLU A 480 10.81 15.05 -2.12
CA GLU A 480 10.71 16.22 -1.24
C GLU A 480 9.31 16.83 -1.24
N ARG A 481 8.69 16.98 -2.43
CA ARG A 481 7.33 17.52 -2.55
C ARG A 481 6.29 16.61 -1.88
N ILE A 482 6.37 15.29 -2.11
CA ILE A 482 5.47 14.31 -1.52
C ILE A 482 5.64 14.30 0.01
N LYS A 483 6.87 14.22 0.51
CA LYS A 483 7.16 14.27 1.95
C LYS A 483 6.59 15.53 2.59
N SER A 484 6.79 16.70 1.98
CA SER A 484 6.25 17.96 2.50
C SER A 484 4.71 17.91 2.66
N LEU A 485 3.99 17.41 1.65
CA LEU A 485 2.54 17.29 1.68
C LEU A 485 2.07 16.27 2.73
N TRP A 486 2.78 15.14 2.87
CA TRP A 486 2.46 14.14 3.88
C TRP A 486 2.71 14.65 5.30
N ILE A 487 3.82 15.37 5.52
CA ILE A 487 4.17 15.96 6.82
C ILE A 487 3.16 17.04 7.21
N ASN A 488 2.70 17.85 6.26
CA ASN A 488 1.58 18.75 6.49
C ASN A 488 0.31 17.99 6.90
N PHE A 489 -0.04 16.91 6.20
CA PHE A 489 -1.18 16.09 6.59
C PHE A 489 -1.00 15.49 7.99
N ILE A 490 0.17 14.95 8.33
CA ILE A 490 0.49 14.38 9.64
C ILE A 490 0.31 15.42 10.75
N ASN A 491 0.79 16.64 10.52
CA ASN A 491 0.72 17.72 11.51
C ASN A 491 -0.69 18.33 11.63
N TYR A 492 -1.38 18.54 10.51
CA TYR A 492 -2.56 19.41 10.45
C TYR A 492 -3.86 18.72 9.99
N GLY A 493 -3.78 17.50 9.46
CA GLY A 493 -4.92 16.81 8.83
C GLY A 493 -5.28 17.38 7.46
N ASN A 494 -4.42 18.23 6.89
CA ASN A 494 -4.58 18.87 5.59
C ASN A 494 -3.21 18.91 4.89
N PRO A 495 -3.05 18.38 3.66
CA PRO A 495 -1.78 18.41 2.92
C PRO A 495 -1.30 19.83 2.55
N THR A 496 -2.23 20.78 2.41
CA THR A 496 -1.95 22.20 2.09
C THR A 496 -2.65 23.12 3.11
N PRO A 497 -2.18 23.16 4.36
CA PRO A 497 -2.83 23.86 5.47
C PRO A 497 -2.61 25.38 5.40
N ASN A 498 -1.44 25.80 4.89
CA ASN A 498 -1.15 27.19 4.59
C ASN A 498 -1.74 27.54 3.22
N TYR A 499 -2.20 28.78 3.03
CA TYR A 499 -2.62 29.33 1.74
C TYR A 499 -1.45 29.37 0.74
N GLN A 500 -1.03 28.19 0.26
CA GLN A 500 -0.12 28.05 -0.85
C GLN A 500 -0.85 28.39 -2.15
N LYS A 501 -0.11 28.74 -3.21
CA LYS A 501 -0.67 29.06 -4.53
C LYS A 501 -1.52 27.93 -5.14
N LYS A 502 -1.40 26.69 -4.65
CA LYS A 502 -2.20 25.53 -5.10
C LYS A 502 -2.75 24.77 -3.90
N VAL A 503 -4.06 24.92 -3.66
CA VAL A 503 -4.79 24.21 -2.60
C VAL A 503 -5.10 22.79 -3.07
N TRP A 504 -4.89 21.80 -2.22
CA TRP A 504 -5.40 20.44 -2.42
C TRP A 504 -6.83 20.36 -1.87
N PRO A 505 -7.86 20.26 -2.72
CA PRO A 505 -9.25 20.27 -2.27
C PRO A 505 -9.62 18.94 -1.59
N ASN A 506 -10.63 19.02 -0.71
CA ASN A 506 -11.28 17.82 -0.18
C ASN A 506 -11.95 17.03 -1.31
N TYR A 507 -11.84 15.72 -1.28
CA TYR A 507 -12.42 14.82 -2.28
C TYR A 507 -13.95 14.80 -2.18
N LYS A 508 -14.62 14.89 -3.33
CA LYS A 508 -16.07 14.82 -3.46
C LYS A 508 -16.46 14.00 -4.68
N ALA A 509 -17.59 13.30 -4.61
CA ALA A 509 -18.07 12.41 -5.66
C ALA A 509 -18.32 13.10 -7.02
N ASN A 510 -18.64 14.40 -7.02
CA ASN A 510 -18.96 15.17 -8.22
C ASN A 510 -17.75 15.88 -8.85
N GLU A 511 -16.66 16.04 -8.10
CA GLU A 511 -15.47 16.81 -8.50
C GLU A 511 -14.24 15.91 -8.70
N ASN A 512 -14.25 14.68 -8.15
CA ASN A 512 -13.21 13.65 -8.27
C ASN A 512 -11.76 14.16 -8.19
N HIS A 513 -11.55 15.09 -7.24
CA HIS A 513 -10.28 15.63 -6.72
C HIS A 513 -9.11 14.66 -6.52
N ILE A 514 -8.44 14.15 -7.56
CA ILE A 514 -7.22 13.33 -7.40
C ILE A 514 -5.96 14.18 -7.64
N GLN A 515 -5.03 14.19 -6.70
CA GLN A 515 -3.72 14.82 -6.88
C GLN A 515 -2.73 13.83 -7.51
N TYR A 516 -2.21 14.20 -8.68
CA TYR A 516 -1.27 13.38 -9.43
C TYR A 516 0.17 13.78 -9.15
N PHE A 517 1.03 12.77 -9.07
CA PHE A 517 2.48 12.91 -9.10
C PHE A 517 3.00 12.09 -10.28
N SER A 518 3.42 12.78 -11.35
CA SER A 518 3.86 12.17 -12.62
C SER A 518 4.93 13.03 -13.29
N ASN A 519 5.74 12.42 -14.17
CA ASN A 519 6.63 13.13 -15.13
C ASN A 519 5.91 13.55 -16.41
N LYS A 520 4.66 13.15 -16.58
CA LYS A 520 3.90 13.35 -17.81
C LYS A 520 3.27 14.74 -17.86
N ASP A 521 2.96 15.18 -19.07
CA ASP A 521 2.23 16.42 -19.27
C ASP A 521 0.76 16.31 -18.86
N ASP A 522 0.09 17.46 -18.71
CA ASP A 522 -1.31 17.54 -18.26
C ASP A 522 -2.29 16.82 -19.21
N ILE A 523 -1.96 16.73 -20.51
CA ILE A 523 -2.81 16.06 -21.51
C ILE A 523 -2.77 14.54 -21.28
N GLU A 524 -1.58 13.98 -21.08
CA GLU A 524 -1.40 12.57 -20.82
C GLU A 524 -1.96 12.17 -19.45
N ILE A 525 -1.81 13.04 -18.44
CA ILE A 525 -2.47 12.86 -17.13
C ILE A 525 -3.98 12.76 -17.33
N THR A 526 -4.60 13.73 -18.01
CA THR A 526 -6.05 13.77 -18.28
C THR A 526 -6.53 12.48 -18.97
N ARG A 527 -5.77 12.00 -19.96
CA ARG A 527 -6.08 10.73 -20.65
C ARG A 527 -6.06 9.54 -19.69
N LYS A 528 -5.06 9.45 -18.82
CA LYS A 528 -4.94 8.38 -17.82
C LYS A 528 -6.07 8.42 -16.78
N GLU A 529 -6.54 9.61 -16.39
CA GLU A 529 -7.70 9.70 -15.49
C GLU A 529 -8.94 9.08 -16.13
N PHE A 530 -9.15 9.38 -17.41
CA PHE A 530 -10.28 8.86 -18.16
C PHE A 530 -10.20 7.34 -18.37
N GLU A 531 -9.03 6.79 -18.64
CA GLU A 531 -8.79 5.34 -18.71
C GLU A 531 -9.11 4.66 -17.39
N ARG A 532 -8.68 5.23 -16.25
CA ARG A 532 -8.99 4.69 -14.92
C ARG A 532 -10.46 4.76 -14.57
N MET A 533 -11.14 5.85 -14.91
CA MET A 533 -12.59 5.91 -14.76
C MET A 533 -13.26 4.78 -15.54
N ARG A 534 -12.85 4.52 -16.78
CA ARG A 534 -13.37 3.37 -17.56
C ARG A 534 -13.07 2.03 -16.89
N SER A 535 -11.87 1.81 -16.35
CA SER A 535 -11.55 0.59 -15.58
C SER A 535 -12.48 0.47 -14.36
N TYR A 536 -12.68 1.54 -13.61
CA TYR A 536 -13.59 1.57 -12.47
C TYR A 536 -15.03 1.18 -12.85
N TYR A 537 -15.60 1.80 -13.89
CA TYR A 537 -16.94 1.46 -14.40
C TYR A 537 -17.02 0.02 -14.92
N PHE A 538 -15.99 -0.45 -15.62
CA PHE A 538 -15.92 -1.82 -16.12
C PHE A 538 -16.02 -2.84 -14.97
N TRP A 539 -15.19 -2.70 -13.93
CA TRP A 539 -15.18 -3.64 -12.81
C TRP A 539 -16.40 -3.51 -11.88
N ASN A 540 -16.74 -2.29 -11.46
CA ASN A 540 -17.74 -2.08 -10.41
C ASN A 540 -19.18 -2.03 -10.91
N ASP A 541 -19.39 -1.67 -12.18
CA ASP A 541 -20.74 -1.55 -12.73
C ASP A 541 -20.99 -2.65 -13.77
N VAL A 542 -20.17 -2.79 -14.82
CA VAL A 542 -20.43 -3.77 -15.88
C VAL A 542 -20.33 -5.21 -15.35
N LEU A 543 -19.15 -5.62 -14.86
CA LEU A 543 -18.94 -7.00 -14.42
C LEU A 543 -19.82 -7.37 -13.23
N LYS A 544 -19.97 -6.45 -12.27
CA LYS A 544 -20.80 -6.66 -11.07
C LYS A 544 -22.29 -6.79 -11.43
N SER A 545 -22.80 -5.96 -12.34
CA SER A 545 -24.22 -6.04 -12.74
C SER A 545 -24.51 -7.33 -13.51
N LEU A 546 -23.59 -7.76 -14.38
CA LEU A 546 -23.68 -9.06 -15.05
C LEU A 546 -23.68 -10.23 -14.05
N ALA A 547 -22.92 -10.12 -12.95
CA ALA A 547 -22.90 -11.13 -11.90
C ALA A 547 -24.17 -11.14 -11.02
N LEU A 548 -24.82 -9.99 -10.83
CA LEU A 548 -26.01 -9.85 -9.98
C LEU A 548 -27.33 -10.13 -10.70
N ASN A 549 -27.42 -9.94 -12.03
CA ASN A 549 -28.66 -10.06 -12.80
C ASN A 549 -28.67 -11.24 -13.78
N THR A 550 -29.58 -12.20 -13.51
CA THR A 550 -30.52 -12.70 -14.52
C THR A 550 -31.13 -11.52 -15.29
N GLU A 551 -30.97 -11.50 -16.63
CA GLU A 551 -31.55 -10.50 -17.55
C GLU A 551 -31.01 -9.06 -17.42
N LEU A 552 -29.76 -8.85 -17.80
CA LEU A 552 -29.39 -7.60 -18.49
C LEU A 552 -29.38 -7.86 -19.98
N ILE A 553 -30.59 -8.06 -20.51
CA ILE A 553 -31.14 -7.66 -21.82
C ILE A 553 -32.60 -8.13 -21.72
N ASN A 554 -33.46 -7.35 -21.08
CA ASN A 554 -34.89 -7.39 -21.36
C ASN A 554 -35.27 -5.97 -21.78
N ASP A 555 -35.48 -5.82 -23.08
CA ASP A 555 -36.21 -4.77 -23.78
C ASP A 555 -36.31 -3.41 -23.07
N ALA A 556 -35.22 -2.64 -23.14
CA ALA A 556 -35.33 -1.19 -23.20
C ALA A 556 -34.24 -0.66 -24.14
N GLN A 557 -34.67 -0.43 -25.39
CA GLN A 557 -34.02 0.39 -26.42
C GLN A 557 -32.83 -0.22 -27.16
N THR A 558 -33.11 -1.32 -27.85
CA THR A 558 -32.56 -1.49 -29.21
C THR A 558 -33.51 -0.85 -30.22
N GLU A 559 -33.81 0.43 -30.06
CA GLU A 559 -34.37 1.26 -31.13
C GLU A 559 -33.51 2.52 -31.25
N ASN A 560 -32.83 2.61 -32.39
CA ASN A 560 -32.19 3.80 -32.95
C ASN A 560 -31.00 4.41 -32.18
N PHE A 561 -29.87 3.70 -32.18
CA PHE A 561 -28.58 4.36 -32.43
C PHE A 561 -28.39 4.64 -33.93
N GLN A 562 -29.36 5.36 -34.51
CA GLN A 562 -29.16 6.15 -35.72
C GLN A 562 -29.42 7.62 -35.35
N LYS A 563 -28.32 8.39 -35.29
CA LYS A 563 -28.25 9.84 -35.39
C LYS A 563 -29.20 10.66 -34.49
N THR A 564 -28.71 11.07 -33.33
CA THR A 564 -29.04 12.39 -32.76
C THR A 564 -27.83 13.00 -32.06
N ALA A 565 -26.88 13.51 -32.86
CA ALA A 565 -26.13 14.68 -32.41
C ALA A 565 -27.18 15.79 -32.17
N GLY A 566 -27.27 16.30 -30.93
CA GLY A 566 -28.16 17.40 -30.59
C GLY A 566 -27.95 18.60 -31.53
N PRO A 567 -28.98 19.43 -31.76
CA PRO A 567 -28.93 20.55 -32.71
C PRO A 567 -27.77 21.53 -32.42
N GLU A 568 -27.30 21.60 -31.17
CA GLU A 568 -26.19 22.44 -30.74
C GLU A 568 -24.82 21.99 -31.28
N CYS A 569 -24.54 20.68 -31.36
CA CYS A 569 -23.28 20.17 -31.93
C CYS A 569 -23.21 20.31 -33.46
N LYS A 570 -24.35 20.21 -34.15
CA LYS A 570 -24.39 20.44 -35.60
C LYS A 570 -24.13 21.91 -35.93
N HIS A 571 -24.71 22.83 -35.19
CA HIS A 571 -24.43 24.27 -35.36
C HIS A 571 -22.96 24.61 -35.07
N ALA A 572 -22.36 24.04 -34.03
CA ALA A 572 -20.93 24.21 -33.75
C ALA A 572 -20.04 23.64 -34.88
N THR A 573 -20.40 22.49 -35.44
CA THR A 573 -19.65 21.88 -36.56
C THR A 573 -19.77 22.74 -37.82
N TYR A 574 -20.97 23.17 -38.19
CA TYR A 574 -21.19 24.02 -39.36
C TYR A 574 -20.50 25.37 -39.25
N THR A 575 -20.53 26.00 -38.07
CA THR A 575 -19.82 27.27 -37.82
C THR A 575 -18.30 27.10 -37.90
N LEU A 576 -17.73 26.03 -37.33
CA LEU A 576 -16.30 25.75 -37.48
C LEU A 576 -15.90 25.50 -38.94
N THR A 577 -16.66 24.67 -39.67
CA THR A 577 -16.38 24.45 -41.10
C THR A 577 -16.53 25.73 -41.93
N GLY A 578 -17.52 26.58 -41.62
CA GLY A 578 -17.69 27.87 -42.27
C GLY A 578 -16.52 28.81 -42.02
N LEU A 579 -16.02 28.88 -40.78
CA LEU A 579 -14.83 29.65 -40.42
C LEU A 579 -13.57 29.17 -41.15
N VAL A 580 -13.37 27.85 -41.23
CA VAL A 580 -12.22 27.27 -41.94
C VAL A 580 -12.28 27.60 -43.44
N ILE A 581 -13.45 27.46 -44.07
CA ILE A 581 -13.64 27.80 -45.48
C ILE A 581 -13.40 29.30 -45.72
N ALA A 582 -13.92 30.17 -44.85
CA ALA A 582 -13.70 31.61 -44.95
C ALA A 582 -12.22 31.99 -44.81
N LEU A 583 -11.49 31.37 -43.88
CA LEU A 583 -10.05 31.57 -43.71
C LEU A 583 -9.25 31.09 -44.92
N LEU A 584 -9.61 29.94 -45.50
CA LEU A 584 -8.97 29.42 -46.72
C LEU A 584 -9.23 30.33 -47.93
N LEU A 585 -10.45 30.87 -48.07
CA LEU A 585 -10.78 31.84 -49.11
C LEU A 585 -10.02 33.15 -48.94
N MET A 586 -9.90 33.66 -47.71
CA MET A 586 -9.08 34.85 -47.45
C MET A 586 -7.61 34.60 -47.76
N LEU A 587 -7.08 33.43 -47.41
CA LEU A 587 -5.70 33.06 -47.72
C LEU A 587 -5.48 32.99 -49.24
N PHE A 588 -6.44 32.41 -49.97
CA PHE A 588 -6.40 32.33 -51.43
C PHE A 588 -6.46 33.72 -52.09
N ILE A 589 -7.33 34.62 -51.60
CA ILE A 589 -7.39 36.02 -52.06
C ILE A 589 -6.07 36.73 -51.77
N CYS A 590 -5.48 36.56 -50.58
CA CYS A 590 -4.16 37.11 -50.25
C CYS A 590 -3.08 36.62 -51.21
N VAL A 591 -3.07 35.32 -51.56
CA VAL A 591 -2.12 34.77 -52.53
C VAL A 591 -2.31 35.39 -53.92
N ILE A 592 -3.56 35.57 -54.37
CA ILE A 592 -3.84 36.23 -55.65
C ILE A 592 -3.38 37.69 -55.64
N LEU A 593 -3.67 38.43 -54.57
CA LEU A 593 -3.27 39.84 -54.44
C LEU A 593 -1.75 39.99 -54.37
N LEU A 594 -1.05 39.10 -53.66
CA LEU A 594 0.41 39.06 -53.62
C LEU A 594 1.00 38.73 -55.00
N LYS A 595 0.41 37.77 -55.73
CA LYS A 595 0.83 37.44 -57.09
C LYS A 595 0.59 38.59 -58.07
N ARG A 596 -0.54 39.28 -57.96
CA ARG A 596 -0.84 40.47 -58.77
C ARG A 596 0.13 41.61 -58.48
N ARG A 597 0.42 41.89 -57.20
CA ARG A 597 1.41 42.90 -56.80
C ARG A 597 2.82 42.53 -57.25
N SER A 598 3.19 41.24 -57.18
CA SER A 598 4.47 40.75 -57.72
C SER A 598 4.57 40.98 -59.24
N ASN A 599 3.49 40.76 -59.97
CA ASN A 599 3.45 41.01 -61.42
C ASN A 599 3.49 42.50 -61.75
N GLU A 600 2.78 43.35 -61.01
CA GLU A 600 2.83 44.82 -61.18
C GLU A 600 4.23 45.38 -60.88
N LEU A 601 4.93 44.86 -59.86
CA LEU A 601 6.34 45.19 -59.59
C LEU A 601 7.27 44.72 -60.72
N HIS A 602 7.00 43.55 -61.32
CA HIS A 602 7.77 43.06 -62.46
C HIS A 602 7.59 43.94 -63.71
N TRP A 603 6.37 44.43 -63.96
CA TRP A 603 6.10 45.37 -65.06
C TRP A 603 6.71 46.75 -64.83
N GLN A 604 6.68 47.27 -63.60
CA GLN A 604 7.36 48.54 -63.27
C GLN A 604 8.87 48.46 -63.48
N PHE A 605 9.50 47.33 -63.14
CA PHE A 605 10.93 47.07 -63.39
C PHE A 605 11.29 46.95 -64.88
N GLN A 606 10.37 46.51 -65.74
CA GLN A 606 10.60 46.41 -67.19
C GLN A 606 10.33 47.70 -67.96
N THR A 607 9.64 48.68 -67.36
CA THR A 607 9.39 50.01 -67.95
C THR A 607 10.34 51.11 -67.46
N SER A 608 11.27 50.79 -66.54
CA SER A 608 12.31 51.70 -66.01
C SER A 608 13.74 51.28 -66.37
N LEU A 609 13.88 50.40 -67.36
CA LEU A 609 15.10 49.98 -68.07
C LEU A 609 14.82 50.16 -69.57
#